data_AF-A0A354CJN3-F1
#
_entry.id   AF-A0A354CJN3-F1
#
_cell.length_a   1.000
_cell.length_b   1.000
_cell.length_c   1.000
_cell.angle_alpha   90.00
_cell.angle_beta   90.00
_cell.angle_gamma   90.00
#
_symmetry.space_group_name_H-M   'P 1'
#
loop_
_entity.id
_entity.type
_entity.pdbx_description
1 polymer ?
#
loop_
_entity_poly.entity_id
_entity_poly.type
_entity_poly.pdbx_seq_one_letter_code
_entity_poly.pdbx_strand_id
1 'polypeptide(L)' 'YVKAEDGKQTVAAYLAQVAKKVGADFKLKGFVRFETGEGIEKKVDDFAAEVAAQAGL' A
#
# COMPACT_ATOMS: atom_id res chain seq x y z
N TYR A 1 7.03 2.19 -5.24
CA TYR A 1 6.52 3.53 -4.90
C TYR A 1 7.30 4.56 -5.68
N VAL A 2 6.63 5.43 -6.46
CA VAL A 2 7.31 6.60 -7.03
C VAL A 2 7.55 7.56 -5.88
N LYS A 3 8.81 7.75 -5.51
CA LYS A 3 9.22 8.65 -4.43
C LYS A 3 9.42 10.03 -5.04
N ALA A 4 8.31 10.70 -5.35
CA ALA A 4 8.35 12.11 -5.71
C ALA A 4 8.65 12.90 -4.43
N GLU A 5 9.81 13.55 -4.35
CA GLU A 5 10.22 14.31 -3.15
C GLU A 5 9.21 15.41 -2.78
N ASP A 6 8.46 15.92 -3.77
CA ASP A 6 7.40 16.91 -3.62
C ASP A 6 5.98 16.32 -3.58
N GLY A 7 5.84 14.99 -3.74
CA GLY A 7 4.56 14.29 -3.83
C GLY A 7 3.71 14.64 -5.07
N LYS A 8 4.20 15.48 -5.99
CA LYS A 8 3.41 15.99 -7.13
C LYS A 8 3.57 15.15 -8.39
N GLN A 9 4.65 14.37 -8.48
CA GLN A 9 4.89 13.54 -9.66
C GLN A 9 3.97 12.31 -9.67
N THR A 10 3.14 12.21 -10.71
CA THR A 10 2.30 11.03 -10.96
C THR A 10 3.11 9.89 -11.58
N VAL A 11 2.64 8.65 -11.41
CA VAL A 11 3.26 7.46 -12.03
C VAL A 11 3.33 7.60 -13.55
N ALA A 12 2.30 8.16 -14.17
CA ALA A 12 2.26 8.41 -15.61
C ALA A 12 3.34 9.42 -16.07
N ALA A 13 3.50 10.52 -15.33
CA ALA A 13 4.52 11.51 -15.64
C ALA A 13 5.95 10.94 -15.51
N TYR A 14 6.19 10.10 -14.49
CA TYR A 14 7.46 9.40 -14.32
C TYR A 14 7.75 8.45 -15.48
N LEU A 15 6.78 7.62 -15.88
CA LEU A 15 6.94 6.70 -17.01
C LEU A 15 7.24 7.45 -18.31
N ALA A 16 6.56 8.56 -18.59
CA ALA A 16 6.82 9.39 -19.76
C ALA A 16 8.23 10.01 -19.76
N GLN A 17 8.72 10.43 -18.60
CA GLN A 17 10.08 10.96 -18.45
C GLN A 17 11.14 9.89 -18.73
N VAL A 18 10.94 8.67 -18.20
CA VAL A 18 11.86 7.54 -18.42
C VAL A 18 11.82 7.07 -19.88
N ALA A 19 10.63 6.97 -20.48
CA ALA A 19 10.45 6.63 -21.90
C ALA A 19 11.24 7.56 -22.82
N LYS A 20 11.17 8.88 -22.57
CA LYS A 20 11.97 9.88 -23.29
C LYS A 20 13.47 9.71 -23.11
N LYS A 21 13.94 9.43 -21.88
CA LYS A 21 15.37 9.23 -21.59
C LYS A 21 15.96 7.99 -22.25
N VAL A 22 15.18 6.92 -22.32
CA VAL A 22 15.62 5.61 -22.84
C VAL A 22 15.31 5.46 -24.34
N GLY A 23 14.48 6.34 -24.91
CA GLY A 23 14.12 6.31 -26.33
C GLY A 23 13.21 5.13 -26.70
N ALA A 24 12.48 4.59 -25.73
CA ALA A 24 11.58 3.46 -25.90
C ALA A 24 10.25 3.71 -25.19
N ASP A 25 9.16 3.26 -25.80
CA ASP A 25 7.82 3.45 -25.25
C ASP A 25 7.45 2.29 -24.33
N PHE A 26 6.98 2.60 -23.13
CA PHE A 26 6.66 1.60 -22.10
C PHE A 26 5.23 1.78 -21.63
N LYS A 27 4.43 0.70 -21.71
CA LYS A 27 3.07 0.67 -21.20
C LYS A 27 2.97 -0.29 -20.02
N LEU A 28 2.50 0.21 -18.88
CA LEU A 28 2.14 -0.64 -17.74
C LEU A 28 0.86 -1.42 -18.10
N LYS A 29 0.98 -2.75 -18.28
CA LYS A 29 -0.16 -3.60 -18.64
C LYS A 29 -1.00 -4.04 -17.45
N GLY A 30 -0.38 -4.19 -16.28
CA GLY A 30 -1.02 -4.61 -15.05
C GLY A 30 0.01 -4.93 -13.98
N PHE A 31 -0.41 -4.88 -12.73
CA PHE A 31 0.38 -5.34 -11.59
C PHE A 31 -0.57 -5.92 -10.55
N VAL A 32 -0.05 -6.82 -9.72
CA VAL A 32 -0.75 -7.35 -8.56
C VAL A 32 0.00 -6.86 -7.32
N ARG A 33 -0.70 -6.28 -6.37
CA ARG A 33 -0.15 -5.85 -5.08
C ARG A 33 -0.79 -6.69 -3.99
N PHE A 34 0.02 -7.38 -3.23
CA PHE A 34 -0.40 -8.10 -2.04
C PHE A 34 -0.07 -7.27 -0.80
N GLU A 35 -0.95 -7.28 0.17
CA GLU A 35 -0.71 -6.72 1.49
C GLU A 35 -1.06 -7.73 2.60
N THR A 36 -0.24 -7.79 3.64
CA THR A 36 -0.51 -8.66 4.78
C THR A 36 -1.81 -8.22 5.45
N GLY A 37 -2.79 -9.14 5.56
CA GLY A 37 -4.11 -8.83 6.11
C GLY A 37 -5.13 -8.34 5.08
N GLU A 38 -4.79 -8.32 3.79
CA GLU A 38 -5.75 -7.99 2.73
C GLU A 38 -6.95 -8.95 2.74
N GLY A 39 -8.16 -8.38 2.88
CA GLY A 39 -9.40 -9.14 2.96
C GLY A 39 -9.65 -9.86 4.29
N ILE A 40 -8.78 -9.69 5.29
CA ILE A 40 -8.97 -10.24 6.63
C ILE A 40 -9.68 -9.21 7.51
N GLU A 41 -10.81 -9.58 8.11
CA GLU A 41 -11.45 -8.73 9.12
C GLU A 41 -10.49 -8.54 10.29
N LYS A 42 -10.20 -7.27 10.60
CA LYS A 42 -9.30 -6.96 11.70
C LYS A 42 -10.00 -7.33 12.99
N LYS A 43 -9.47 -8.35 13.67
CA LYS A 43 -9.93 -8.73 15.01
C LYS A 43 -9.80 -7.52 15.94
N VAL A 44 -10.91 -7.11 16.54
CA VAL A 44 -10.97 -6.06 17.55
C VAL A 44 -11.06 -6.75 18.90
N ASP A 45 -9.92 -6.86 19.57
CA ASP A 45 -9.85 -7.43 20.92
C ASP A 45 -9.85 -6.29 21.95
N ASP A 46 -10.81 -6.33 22.88
CA ASP A 46 -10.85 -5.44 24.04
C ASP A 46 -10.07 -6.09 25.17
N PHE A 47 -8.79 -5.70 25.25
CA PHE A 47 -7.88 -6.19 26.27
C PHE A 47 -8.40 -5.95 27.70
N ALA A 48 -9.12 -4.86 27.96
CA ALA A 48 -9.62 -4.58 29.30
C ALA A 48 -10.76 -5.54 29.69
N ALA A 49 -11.66 -5.83 28.75
CA ALA A 49 -12.73 -6.80 28.96
C ALA A 49 -12.19 -8.23 29.15
N GLU A 50 -11.17 -8.63 28.37
CA GLU A 50 -10.50 -9.93 28.52
C GLU A 50 -9.84 -10.08 29.91
N VAL A 51 -9.18 -9.02 30.38
CA VAL A 51 -8.55 -8.98 31.70
C VAL A 51 -9.60 -9.08 32.82
N ALA A 52 -10.72 -8.35 32.71
CA ALA A 52 -11.80 -8.41 33.70
C ALA A 52 -12.42 -9.82 33.79
N ALA A 53 -12.66 -10.46 32.64
CA ALA A 53 -13.19 -11.83 32.58
C ALA A 53 -12.23 -12.87 33.18
N GLN A 54 -10.92 -12.72 32.99
CA GLN A 54 -9.91 -13.62 33.58
C GLN A 54 -9.69 -13.37 35.08
N ALA A 55 -9.86 -12.13 35.55
CA ALA A 55 -9.75 -11.75 36.96
C ALA A 55 -11.00 -12.12 37.79
N GLY A 56 -12.09 -12.55 37.15
CA GLY A 56 -13.30 -13.02 37.83
C GLY A 56 -14.15 -11.92 38.48
N LEU A 57 -14.12 -10.70 37.94
CA LEU A 57 -15.04 -9.61 38.30
C LEU A 57 -16.32 -9.62 37.45
#